data_AF-A0A3B5LFA9-F1
#
_entry.id   AF-A0A3B5LFA9-F1
#
_cell.length_a   1.000
_cell.length_b   1.000
_cell.length_c   1.000
_cell.angle_alpha   90.00
_cell.angle_beta   90.00
_cell.angle_gamma   90.00
#
_symmetry.space_group_name_H-M   'P 1'
#
loop_
_entity.id
_entity.type
_entity.pdbx_description
1 polymer ?
#
loop_
_entity_poly.entity_id
_entity_poly.type
_entity_poly.pdbx_seq_one_letter_code
_entity_poly.pdbx_strand_id
1 'polypeptide(L)'
;MSCLCFQNPGLPIQKLQDIQRAMELLSCQGPAKSIDEATKHKYQFWDTQPVPKLNEVVTSHGPIEADKENIRQEPYSLPQGFMWDTLDLSNADVLKELYTLLNENYVEDDDNMFRFDYSPNFLKWALRPPGWLPQWHCGVRVSSNKKLVGFISAIPADIRVYDTTKKMVEINFLCVHKKLRSKRVAPVLIREITRRVNLEGIFQAVYTAGVVLPKPVSTCRYWHRSLNPRKLVEVKFSHLSRNMTLQRTMKLYRLPDSTKTRGLRLMERRDLHQVTELLQKYLRRFHLAPSMGEEEVAHWFLPQENIIDTYVVETAGGVLTDFTSFYTLPSTVMHHPLHRSLKAAYSFYSVHTVTPLLDLMNDALILAKMKGFDVFNALDLMENKVFLEKLKFGIGDGNLQYYLYNWKCPPMDPDKVSSILIIINICTFMIYSLPHCLNVLVVLSFILSLDFLSHFLPSSPFCASSFLVSYIFFSFLLYFPLLSLFLASFRPPPVGLANSVSL
;
A
#
# COMPACT_ATOMS: atom_id res chain seq x y z
N MET A 1 27.28 36.47 -59.62
CA MET A 1 27.03 36.89 -58.22
C MET A 1 26.75 35.64 -57.41
N SER A 2 27.68 35.29 -56.53
CA SER A 2 27.77 34.03 -55.80
C SER A 2 26.78 33.95 -54.62
N CYS A 3 26.21 32.75 -54.44
CA CYS A 3 25.25 32.36 -53.42
C CYS A 3 25.75 32.57 -51.97
N LEU A 4 24.86 33.04 -51.09
CA LEU A 4 25.00 32.98 -49.63
C LEU A 4 24.00 31.97 -49.06
N CYS A 5 24.52 30.89 -48.48
CA CYS A 5 23.76 29.92 -47.68
C CYS A 5 23.43 30.52 -46.30
N PHE A 6 22.15 30.52 -45.93
CA PHE A 6 21.71 30.76 -44.55
C PHE A 6 21.94 29.51 -43.70
N GLN A 7 22.78 29.62 -42.66
CA GLN A 7 22.88 28.64 -41.58
C GLN A 7 21.85 28.96 -40.49
N ASN A 8 21.05 27.96 -40.11
CA ASN A 8 20.08 28.01 -39.01
C ASN A 8 20.85 27.91 -37.67
N PRO A 9 20.66 28.81 -36.69
CA PRO A 9 21.34 28.70 -35.40
C PRO A 9 20.66 27.64 -34.53
N GLY A 10 21.32 26.49 -34.38
CA GLY A 10 20.90 25.46 -33.43
C GLY A 10 20.89 25.99 -31.99
N LEU A 11 19.87 25.60 -31.23
CA LEU A 11 19.75 25.92 -29.80
C LEU A 11 21.03 25.49 -29.04
N PRO A 12 21.61 26.35 -28.18
CA PRO A 12 22.83 26.03 -27.43
C PRO A 12 22.63 24.77 -26.57
N ILE A 13 23.56 23.83 -26.64
CA ILE A 13 23.59 22.57 -25.87
C ILE A 13 23.33 22.79 -24.37
N GLN A 14 23.75 23.95 -23.85
CA GLN A 14 23.53 24.37 -22.47
C GLN A 14 22.04 24.56 -22.11
N LYS A 15 21.24 25.13 -23.02
CA LYS A 15 19.78 25.27 -22.82
C LYS A 15 19.08 23.91 -22.90
N LEU A 16 19.57 22.98 -23.71
CA LEU A 16 19.07 21.60 -23.77
C LEU A 16 19.37 20.81 -22.49
N GLN A 17 20.55 21.02 -21.89
CA GLN A 17 20.90 20.45 -20.59
C GLN A 17 20.11 21.07 -19.44
N ASP A 18 19.83 22.37 -19.49
CA ASP A 18 18.98 23.04 -18.50
C ASP A 18 17.51 22.64 -18.64
N ILE A 19 17.02 22.39 -19.86
CA ILE A 19 15.69 21.80 -20.11
C ILE A 19 15.64 20.34 -19.67
N GLN A 20 16.70 19.55 -19.89
CA GLN A 20 16.80 18.18 -19.35
C GLN A 20 16.83 18.15 -17.83
N ARG A 21 17.62 19.02 -17.18
CA ARG A 21 17.60 19.17 -15.71
C ARG A 21 16.26 19.69 -15.20
N ALA A 22 15.63 20.61 -15.90
CA ALA A 22 14.30 21.08 -15.56
C ALA A 22 13.25 19.98 -15.75
N MET A 23 13.36 19.13 -16.77
CA MET A 23 12.51 17.95 -16.98
C MET A 23 12.78 16.85 -15.93
N GLU A 24 14.01 16.67 -15.48
CA GLU A 24 14.34 15.77 -14.35
C GLU A 24 13.81 16.34 -13.02
N LEU A 25 13.88 17.66 -12.81
CA LEU A 25 13.33 18.36 -11.64
C LEU A 25 11.79 18.44 -11.68
N LEU A 26 11.19 18.45 -12.87
CA LEU A 26 9.74 18.39 -13.12
C LEU A 26 9.23 16.95 -13.18
N SER A 27 10.11 15.95 -13.29
CA SER A 27 9.78 14.56 -13.03
C SER A 27 9.47 14.43 -11.54
N CYS A 28 8.20 14.63 -11.21
CA CYS A 28 7.66 14.32 -9.90
C CYS A 28 7.82 12.81 -9.75
N GLN A 29 8.92 12.38 -9.11
CA GLN A 29 9.17 10.98 -8.83
C GLN A 29 8.02 10.47 -7.97
N GLY A 30 7.30 9.47 -8.47
CA GLY A 30 6.27 8.77 -7.70
C GLY A 30 6.87 8.11 -6.46
N PRO A 31 6.04 7.53 -5.57
CA PRO A 31 6.56 6.84 -4.41
C PRO A 31 7.54 5.73 -4.82
N ALA A 32 8.71 5.70 -4.20
CA ALA A 32 9.73 4.70 -4.46
C ALA A 32 9.21 3.30 -4.11
N LYS A 33 9.16 2.41 -5.10
CA LYS A 33 8.76 1.00 -4.92
C LYS A 33 9.97 0.09 -4.72
N SER A 34 11.15 0.57 -5.08
CA SER A 34 12.44 -0.12 -4.91
C SER A 34 13.41 0.69 -4.05
N ILE A 35 14.42 0.02 -3.52
CA ILE A 35 15.51 0.65 -2.74
C ILE A 35 16.33 1.61 -3.64
N ASP A 36 16.52 1.26 -4.91
CA ASP A 36 17.26 2.07 -5.88
C ASP A 36 16.56 3.38 -6.24
N GLU A 37 15.22 3.37 -6.27
CA GLU A 37 14.43 4.60 -6.39
C GLU A 37 14.47 5.41 -5.10
N ALA A 38 14.38 4.74 -3.94
CA ALA A 38 14.35 5.39 -2.64
C ALA A 38 15.65 6.15 -2.35
N THR A 39 16.80 5.59 -2.71
CA THR A 39 18.11 6.25 -2.51
C THR A 39 18.29 7.53 -3.32
N LYS A 40 17.57 7.68 -4.43
CA LYS A 40 17.56 8.90 -5.27
C LYS A 40 16.57 9.95 -4.76
N HIS A 41 15.64 9.57 -3.90
CA HIS A 41 14.58 10.43 -3.41
C HIS A 41 15.00 11.22 -2.17
N LYS A 42 14.61 12.51 -2.10
CA LYS A 42 14.82 13.36 -0.91
C LYS A 42 13.61 13.31 0.03
N TYR A 43 13.79 12.88 1.27
CA TYR A 43 12.67 12.67 2.21
C TYR A 43 12.56 13.78 3.27
N GLN A 44 12.16 14.99 2.86
CA GLN A 44 12.09 16.18 3.75
C GLN A 44 11.38 15.95 5.09
N PHE A 45 10.29 15.17 5.11
CA PHE A 45 9.58 14.85 6.34
C PHE A 45 10.32 13.82 7.19
N TRP A 46 10.62 12.64 6.64
CA TRP A 46 11.29 11.54 7.35
C TRP A 46 12.70 11.91 7.79
N ASP A 47 13.32 12.89 7.14
CA ASP A 47 14.62 13.39 7.56
C ASP A 47 14.61 14.03 8.95
N THR A 48 13.44 14.52 9.38
CA THR A 48 13.21 15.12 10.70
C THR A 48 12.66 14.15 11.74
N GLN A 49 12.44 12.89 11.38
CA GLN A 49 11.83 11.89 12.27
C GLN A 49 12.90 10.98 12.89
N PRO A 50 12.64 10.41 14.09
CA PRO A 50 13.52 9.47 14.75
C PRO A 50 13.44 8.09 14.07
N VAL A 51 13.99 7.99 12.87
CA VAL A 51 14.11 6.76 12.08
C VAL A 51 15.52 6.66 11.49
N PRO A 52 16.09 5.46 11.32
CA PRO A 52 17.41 5.32 10.71
C PRO A 52 17.42 5.84 9.28
N LYS A 53 18.54 6.40 8.84
CA LYS A 53 18.70 6.82 7.44
C LYS A 53 18.88 5.60 6.53
N LEU A 54 18.52 5.71 5.25
CA LEU A 54 18.62 4.59 4.30
C LEU A 54 20.05 4.02 4.23
N ASN A 55 21.05 4.90 4.19
CA ASN A 55 22.46 4.55 4.07
C ASN A 55 23.12 4.18 5.41
N GLU A 56 22.38 4.26 6.52
CA GLU A 56 22.90 3.95 7.85
C GLU A 56 22.95 2.44 8.07
N VAL A 57 24.11 1.93 8.51
CA VAL A 57 24.27 0.55 8.95
C VAL A 57 24.03 0.49 10.46
N VAL A 58 22.92 -0.10 10.85
CA VAL A 58 22.50 -0.20 12.25
C VAL A 58 22.96 -1.54 12.82
N THR A 59 23.85 -1.50 13.80
CA THR A 59 24.34 -2.68 14.54
C THR A 59 23.87 -2.71 15.99
N SER A 60 23.31 -1.61 16.49
CA SER A 60 22.82 -1.47 17.86
C SER A 60 21.31 -1.67 17.95
N HIS A 61 20.84 -2.02 19.15
CA HIS A 61 19.43 -2.19 19.46
C HIS A 61 19.00 -1.11 20.46
N GLY A 62 17.86 -0.47 20.23
CA GLY A 62 17.27 0.44 21.22
C GLY A 62 16.58 1.67 20.63
N PRO A 63 16.16 2.63 21.49
CA PRO A 63 15.55 3.87 21.03
C PRO A 63 16.54 4.78 20.30
N ILE A 64 16.03 5.61 19.39
CA ILE A 64 16.83 6.59 18.63
C ILE A 64 16.93 7.91 19.39
N GLU A 65 15.78 8.38 19.88
CA GLU A 65 15.65 9.50 20.82
C GLU A 65 15.22 8.97 22.18
N ALA A 66 15.73 9.58 23.25
CA ALA A 66 15.24 9.32 24.60
C ALA A 66 13.77 9.74 24.74
N ASP A 67 13.07 9.08 25.67
CA ASP A 67 11.69 9.37 25.99
C ASP A 67 11.53 10.83 26.44
N LYS A 68 10.50 11.49 25.93
CA LYS A 68 10.30 12.94 26.15
C LYS A 68 9.47 13.15 27.41
N GLU A 69 10.02 13.85 28.39
CA GLU A 69 9.30 14.20 29.62
C GLU A 69 8.25 15.30 29.38
N ASN A 70 8.55 16.27 28.52
CA ASN A 70 7.66 17.40 28.22
C ASN A 70 7.04 17.26 26.84
N ILE A 71 5.80 16.78 26.80
CA ILE A 71 5.03 16.59 25.57
C ILE A 71 4.04 17.74 25.40
N ARG A 72 3.93 18.22 24.15
CA ARG A 72 2.98 19.27 23.76
C ARG A 72 1.54 18.86 24.08
N GLN A 73 0.87 19.65 24.93
CA GLN A 73 -0.52 19.40 25.34
C GLN A 73 -1.54 19.78 24.26
N GLU A 74 -1.27 20.86 23.53
CA GLU A 74 -2.17 21.33 22.47
C GLU A 74 -1.98 20.56 21.15
N PRO A 75 -3.06 20.29 20.40
CA PRO A 75 -2.97 19.69 19.07
C PRO A 75 -2.07 20.49 18.11
N TYR A 76 -1.51 19.81 17.12
CA TYR A 76 -0.81 20.51 16.03
C TYR A 76 -1.76 21.35 15.19
N SER A 77 -1.29 22.50 14.70
CA SER A 77 -2.08 23.39 13.87
C SER A 77 -2.41 22.74 12.51
N LEU A 78 -3.69 22.76 12.14
CA LEU A 78 -4.15 22.40 10.80
C LEU A 78 -4.23 23.64 9.91
N PRO A 79 -4.20 23.48 8.57
CA PRO A 79 -4.51 24.57 7.66
C PRO A 79 -5.91 25.14 7.92
N GLN A 80 -6.10 26.43 7.60
CA GLN A 80 -7.39 27.10 7.81
C GLN A 80 -8.53 26.34 7.10
N GLY A 81 -9.67 26.20 7.79
CA GLY A 81 -10.84 25.49 7.27
C GLY A 81 -10.85 23.98 7.54
N PHE A 82 -9.88 23.45 8.28
CA PHE A 82 -9.89 22.09 8.81
C PHE A 82 -9.93 22.09 10.34
N MET A 83 -10.44 21.00 10.91
CA MET A 83 -10.45 20.77 12.35
C MET A 83 -10.15 19.30 12.66
N TRP A 84 -9.53 19.07 13.81
CA TRP A 84 -9.37 17.74 14.36
C TRP A 84 -10.71 17.20 14.82
N ASP A 85 -10.89 15.90 14.65
CA ASP A 85 -11.99 15.14 15.21
C ASP A 85 -11.47 13.82 15.76
N THR A 86 -12.08 13.32 16.83
CA THR A 86 -11.76 12.02 17.41
C THR A 86 -12.94 11.11 17.15
N LEU A 87 -12.75 10.10 16.29
CA LEU A 87 -13.86 9.31 15.77
C LEU A 87 -14.32 8.28 16.81
N ASP A 88 -15.55 8.40 17.30
CA ASP A 88 -16.19 7.32 18.07
C ASP A 88 -16.78 6.27 17.14
N LEU A 89 -16.07 5.16 16.98
CA LEU A 89 -16.48 4.02 16.15
C LEU A 89 -17.62 3.20 16.75
N SER A 90 -18.11 3.55 17.96
CA SER A 90 -19.36 3.01 18.51
C SER A 90 -20.56 3.61 17.79
N ASN A 91 -20.45 4.85 17.31
CA ASN A 91 -21.47 5.50 16.50
C ASN A 91 -21.46 4.92 15.06
N ALA A 92 -22.60 4.36 14.64
CA ALA A 92 -22.76 3.75 13.33
C ALA A 92 -22.57 4.75 12.17
N ASP A 93 -22.96 6.01 12.37
CA ASP A 93 -22.82 7.05 11.33
C ASP A 93 -21.35 7.41 11.13
N VAL A 94 -20.61 7.63 12.23
CA VAL A 94 -19.17 7.94 12.18
C VAL A 94 -18.38 6.79 11.58
N LEU A 95 -18.71 5.55 11.93
CA LEU A 95 -18.10 4.37 11.34
C LEU A 95 -18.37 4.28 9.83
N LYS A 96 -19.60 4.63 9.40
CA LYS A 96 -19.96 4.68 7.98
C LYS A 96 -19.20 5.77 7.24
N GLU A 97 -18.98 6.93 7.87
CA GLU A 97 -18.15 7.99 7.29
C GLU A 97 -16.70 7.53 7.09
N LEU A 98 -16.12 6.85 8.09
CA LEU A 98 -14.78 6.29 7.99
C LEU A 98 -14.71 5.23 6.88
N TYR A 99 -15.69 4.34 6.82
CA TYR A 99 -15.83 3.36 5.76
C TYR A 99 -15.83 4.03 4.38
N THR A 100 -16.66 5.05 4.17
CA THR A 100 -16.73 5.80 2.91
C THR A 100 -15.40 6.47 2.57
N LEU A 101 -14.72 7.10 3.55
CA LEU A 101 -13.41 7.71 3.31
C LEU A 101 -12.42 6.67 2.79
N LEU A 102 -12.31 5.52 3.46
CA LEU A 102 -11.35 4.46 3.11
C LEU A 102 -11.70 3.83 1.76
N ASN A 103 -12.96 3.47 1.56
CA ASN A 103 -13.47 2.90 0.32
C ASN A 103 -13.46 3.87 -0.86
N GLU A 104 -13.19 5.16 -0.69
CA GLU A 104 -13.04 6.09 -1.81
C GLU A 104 -11.59 6.55 -2.04
N ASN A 105 -10.75 6.50 -1.00
CA ASN A 105 -9.48 7.23 -0.97
C ASN A 105 -8.27 6.46 -0.43
N TYR A 106 -8.40 5.22 0.07
CA TYR A 106 -7.27 4.54 0.74
C TYR A 106 -6.27 3.92 -0.24
N VAL A 107 -6.52 2.69 -0.69
CA VAL A 107 -5.59 1.91 -1.52
C VAL A 107 -6.28 1.49 -2.80
N GLU A 108 -5.66 1.88 -3.90
CA GLU A 108 -5.97 1.38 -5.24
C GLU A 108 -4.74 0.62 -5.72
N ASP A 109 -4.96 -0.45 -6.47
CA ASP A 109 -3.92 -1.08 -7.26
C ASP A 109 -3.36 -0.09 -8.30
N ASP A 110 -2.18 -0.41 -8.84
CA ASP A 110 -1.46 0.46 -9.78
C ASP A 110 -2.27 0.77 -11.05
N ASP A 111 -3.21 -0.12 -11.40
CA ASP A 111 -4.08 -0.01 -12.56
C ASP A 111 -5.50 0.52 -12.23
N ASN A 112 -5.76 0.89 -10.97
CA ASN A 112 -7.05 1.36 -10.47
C ASN A 112 -8.25 0.42 -10.74
N MET A 113 -8.01 -0.90 -10.90
CA MET A 113 -9.04 -1.91 -11.11
C MET A 113 -9.68 -2.41 -9.81
N PHE A 114 -8.95 -2.38 -8.69
CA PHE A 114 -9.38 -2.92 -7.40
C PHE A 114 -9.18 -1.91 -6.28
N ARG A 115 -10.15 -1.86 -5.37
CA ARG A 115 -10.06 -1.05 -4.16
C ARG A 115 -10.45 -1.88 -2.94
N PHE A 116 -9.69 -1.79 -1.85
CA PHE A 116 -10.06 -2.51 -0.62
C PHE A 116 -11.40 -2.03 -0.07
N ASP A 117 -12.25 -2.99 0.26
CA ASP A 117 -13.59 -2.78 0.82
C ASP A 117 -13.61 -3.29 2.27
N TYR A 118 -13.02 -2.51 3.17
CA TYR A 118 -12.98 -2.82 4.59
C TYR A 118 -14.39 -2.70 5.18
N SER A 119 -15.05 -3.82 5.52
CA SER A 119 -16.40 -3.74 6.08
C SER A 119 -16.43 -2.95 7.41
N PRO A 120 -17.55 -2.29 7.76
CA PRO A 120 -17.66 -1.59 9.04
C PRO A 120 -17.34 -2.47 10.26
N ASN A 121 -17.73 -3.75 10.22
CA ASN A 121 -17.43 -4.68 11.29
C ASN A 121 -15.94 -5.06 11.32
N PHE A 122 -15.30 -5.19 10.16
CA PHE A 122 -13.85 -5.38 10.08
C PHE A 122 -13.10 -4.18 10.67
N LEU A 123 -13.53 -2.94 10.37
CA LEU A 123 -12.94 -1.74 10.95
C LEU A 123 -13.08 -1.72 12.48
N LYS A 124 -14.25 -2.10 13.02
CA LYS A 124 -14.43 -2.25 14.46
C LYS A 124 -13.48 -3.29 15.06
N TRP A 125 -13.36 -4.46 14.43
CA TRP A 125 -12.45 -5.51 14.86
C TRP A 125 -10.99 -5.04 14.82
N ALA A 126 -10.54 -4.40 13.74
CA ALA A 126 -9.16 -3.95 13.59
C ALA A 126 -8.80 -2.74 14.49
N LEU A 127 -9.75 -1.85 14.78
CA LEU A 127 -9.50 -0.58 15.47
C LEU A 127 -9.82 -0.60 16.96
N ARG A 128 -10.49 -1.65 17.46
CA ARG A 128 -10.87 -1.78 18.87
C ARG A 128 -10.36 -3.06 19.55
N PRO A 129 -9.05 -3.39 19.44
CA PRO A 129 -8.47 -4.47 20.26
C PRO A 129 -8.41 -4.06 21.74
N PRO A 130 -8.21 -5.02 22.66
CA PRO A 130 -8.02 -4.73 24.08
C PRO A 130 -7.02 -3.59 24.33
N GLY A 131 -7.39 -2.64 25.19
CA GLY A 131 -6.58 -1.45 25.48
C GLY A 131 -6.65 -0.32 24.44
N TRP A 132 -7.47 -0.44 23.40
CA TRP A 132 -7.66 0.66 22.43
C TRP A 132 -8.13 1.94 23.13
N LEU A 133 -7.70 3.08 22.58
CA LEU A 133 -8.01 4.39 23.12
C LEU A 133 -8.74 5.25 22.07
N PRO A 134 -9.88 5.90 22.40
CA PRO A 134 -10.63 6.71 21.44
C PRO A 134 -9.78 7.82 20.81
N GLN A 135 -8.93 8.48 21.59
CA GLN A 135 -8.03 9.54 21.12
C GLN A 135 -7.07 9.08 20.03
N TRP A 136 -6.80 7.78 19.90
CA TRP A 136 -5.95 7.25 18.84
C TRP A 136 -6.68 7.06 17.51
N HIS A 137 -7.99 7.29 17.43
CA HIS A 137 -8.74 7.33 16.17
C HIS A 137 -8.83 8.78 15.67
N CYS A 138 -7.75 9.26 15.07
CA CYS A 138 -7.55 10.66 14.71
C CYS A 138 -8.10 10.97 13.31
N GLY A 139 -9.18 11.76 13.26
CA GLY A 139 -9.82 12.24 12.03
C GLY A 139 -9.53 13.72 11.75
N VAL A 140 -9.61 14.10 10.48
CA VAL A 140 -9.59 15.49 10.02
C VAL A 140 -10.88 15.78 9.27
N ARG A 141 -11.62 16.80 9.72
CA ARG A 141 -12.84 17.26 9.07
C ARG A 141 -12.65 18.65 8.47
N VAL A 142 -13.42 18.94 7.42
CA VAL A 142 -13.56 20.30 6.90
C VAL A 142 -14.49 21.07 7.83
N SER A 143 -14.07 22.25 8.30
CA SER A 143 -14.79 23.01 9.33
C SER A 143 -16.18 23.49 8.88
N SER A 144 -16.35 23.80 7.57
CA SER A 144 -17.58 24.36 7.01
C SER A 144 -18.72 23.34 6.84
N ASN A 145 -18.41 22.13 6.37
CA ASN A 145 -19.41 21.10 6.07
C ASN A 145 -19.25 19.82 6.90
N LYS A 146 -18.30 19.79 7.83
CA LYS A 146 -17.95 18.65 8.69
C LYS A 146 -17.58 17.37 7.95
N LYS A 147 -17.31 17.41 6.64
CA LYS A 147 -16.92 16.22 5.86
C LYS A 147 -15.58 15.66 6.35
N LEU A 148 -15.53 14.35 6.61
CA LEU A 148 -14.30 13.63 6.94
C LEU A 148 -13.39 13.54 5.70
N VAL A 149 -12.14 13.98 5.85
CA VAL A 149 -11.17 14.10 4.74
C VAL A 149 -9.78 13.54 5.06
N GLY A 150 -9.53 13.15 6.30
CA GLY A 150 -8.31 12.47 6.70
C GLY A 150 -8.55 11.58 7.91
N PHE A 151 -7.77 10.52 8.02
CA PHE A 151 -7.81 9.58 9.13
C PHE A 151 -6.44 8.94 9.35
N ILE A 152 -6.10 8.68 10.60
CA ILE A 152 -4.99 7.82 11.02
C ILE A 152 -5.39 7.17 12.34
N SER A 153 -4.95 5.94 12.57
CA SER A 153 -5.24 5.23 13.80
C SER A 153 -3.99 4.66 14.46
N ALA A 154 -4.06 4.47 15.76
CA ALA A 154 -3.09 3.70 16.53
C ALA A 154 -3.83 2.70 17.43
N ILE A 155 -3.27 1.52 17.62
CA ILE A 155 -3.72 0.51 18.57
C ILE A 155 -2.54 0.06 19.45
N PRO A 156 -2.74 -0.30 20.71
CA PRO A 156 -1.63 -0.75 21.54
C PRO A 156 -1.19 -2.15 21.09
N ALA A 157 0.10 -2.42 21.16
CA ALA A 157 0.63 -3.77 21.01
C ALA A 157 1.96 -3.92 21.75
N ASP A 158 2.12 -5.02 22.47
CA ASP A 158 3.42 -5.41 23.00
C ASP A 158 4.20 -6.11 21.90
N ILE A 159 5.28 -5.48 21.43
CA ILE A 159 6.09 -5.97 20.31
C ILE A 159 7.45 -6.40 20.84
N ARG A 160 7.82 -7.63 20.52
CA ARG A 160 9.17 -8.15 20.72
C ARG A 160 10.01 -7.88 19.48
N VAL A 161 11.12 -7.18 19.69
CA VAL A 161 12.14 -6.87 18.70
C VAL A 161 13.46 -7.48 19.18
N TYR A 162 13.90 -8.54 18.51
CA TYR A 162 14.98 -9.42 18.95
C TYR A 162 14.73 -9.91 20.39
N ASP A 163 15.60 -9.52 21.33
CA ASP A 163 15.54 -9.94 22.73
C ASP A 163 14.75 -8.96 23.62
N THR A 164 14.24 -7.86 23.06
CA THR A 164 13.56 -6.81 23.82
C THR A 164 12.08 -6.75 23.52
N THR A 165 11.24 -6.94 24.54
CA THR A 165 9.80 -6.69 24.46
C THR A 165 9.52 -5.26 24.90
N LYS A 166 8.80 -4.50 24.08
CA LYS A 166 8.41 -3.12 24.34
C LYS A 166 6.93 -2.92 24.03
N LYS A 167 6.27 -2.16 24.89
CA LYS A 167 4.93 -1.63 24.61
C LYS A 167 5.05 -0.56 23.54
N MET A 168 4.43 -0.82 22.39
CA MET A 168 4.42 0.07 21.23
C MET A 168 2.97 0.35 20.82
N VAL A 169 2.81 1.14 19.77
CA VAL A 169 1.54 1.21 19.04
C VAL A 169 1.71 0.71 17.61
N GLU A 170 0.69 0.07 17.06
CA GLU A 170 0.61 -0.23 15.64
C GLU A 170 -0.11 0.90 14.91
N ILE A 171 0.54 1.53 13.93
CA ILE A 171 -0.07 2.62 13.17
C ILE A 171 -0.86 2.05 11.98
N ASN A 172 -2.16 2.30 12.09
CA ASN A 172 -3.31 1.93 11.28
C ASN A 172 -3.81 2.93 10.21
N PHE A 173 -4.22 2.50 9.01
CA PHE A 173 -5.26 3.20 8.19
C PHE A 173 -4.97 4.70 7.88
N LEU A 174 -3.72 5.09 7.62
CA LEU A 174 -3.40 6.46 7.19
C LEU A 174 -4.07 6.79 5.84
N CYS A 175 -5.16 7.55 5.89
CA CYS A 175 -5.94 7.95 4.74
C CYS A 175 -6.03 9.47 4.63
N VAL A 176 -5.77 10.01 3.45
CA VAL A 176 -6.06 11.41 3.09
C VAL A 176 -6.89 11.41 1.82
N HIS A 177 -7.97 12.17 1.83
CA HIS A 177 -8.84 12.34 0.67
C HIS A 177 -8.02 12.76 -0.56
N LYS A 178 -8.28 12.17 -1.73
CA LYS A 178 -7.45 12.32 -2.96
C LYS A 178 -7.11 13.78 -3.30
N LYS A 179 -8.10 14.66 -3.22
CA LYS A 179 -7.98 16.12 -3.47
C LYS A 179 -7.03 16.87 -2.53
N LEU A 180 -6.64 16.29 -1.39
CA LEU A 180 -5.82 16.93 -0.35
C LEU A 180 -4.42 16.31 -0.20
N ARG A 181 -4.08 15.26 -0.96
CA ARG A 181 -2.81 14.53 -0.85
C ARG A 181 -1.59 15.44 -1.06
N SER A 182 -1.63 16.34 -2.04
CA SER A 182 -0.55 17.29 -2.33
C SER A 182 -0.38 18.43 -1.31
N LYS A 183 -1.27 18.54 -0.30
CA LYS A 183 -1.26 19.63 0.69
C LYS A 183 -0.51 19.30 1.99
N ARG A 184 0.34 18.25 1.98
CA ARG A 184 1.15 17.85 3.15
C ARG A 184 0.32 17.57 4.42
N VAL A 185 -0.92 17.09 4.28
CA VAL A 185 -1.80 16.74 5.41
C VAL A 185 -1.31 15.49 6.15
N ALA A 186 -0.77 14.50 5.43
CA ALA A 186 -0.27 13.26 6.02
C ALA A 186 0.85 13.49 7.07
N PRO A 187 1.90 14.29 6.82
CA PRO A 187 2.85 14.71 7.85
C PRO A 187 2.24 15.27 9.13
N VAL A 188 1.17 16.07 9.01
CA VAL A 188 0.50 16.68 10.16
C VAL A 188 -0.30 15.64 10.95
N LEU A 189 -0.98 14.72 10.25
CA LEU A 189 -1.65 13.56 10.84
C LEU A 189 -0.67 12.68 11.62
N ILE A 190 0.49 12.37 11.04
CA ILE A 190 1.54 11.56 11.69
C ILE A 190 2.03 12.26 12.96
N ARG A 191 2.34 13.57 12.89
CA ARG A 191 2.77 14.32 14.08
C ARG A 191 1.72 14.38 15.17
N GLU A 192 0.45 14.54 14.82
CA GLU A 192 -0.64 14.58 15.80
C GLU A 192 -0.85 13.21 16.45
N ILE A 193 -0.85 12.10 15.69
CA ILE A 193 -0.97 10.78 16.32
C ILE A 193 0.25 10.47 17.19
N THR A 194 1.47 10.83 16.78
CA THR A 194 2.67 10.70 17.60
C THR A 194 2.53 11.49 18.91
N ARG A 195 2.00 12.71 18.87
CA ARG A 195 1.73 13.50 20.09
C ARG A 195 0.75 12.79 21.02
N ARG A 196 -0.37 12.30 20.49
CA ARG A 196 -1.41 11.59 21.27
C ARG A 196 -0.90 10.28 21.87
N VAL A 197 0.00 9.58 21.17
CA VAL A 197 0.62 8.35 21.67
C VAL A 197 1.67 8.66 22.74
N ASN A 198 2.51 9.68 22.51
CA ASN A 198 3.50 10.12 23.50
C ASN A 198 2.83 10.57 24.81
N LEU A 199 1.66 11.25 24.75
CA LEU A 199 0.91 11.65 25.95
C LEU A 199 0.53 10.48 26.86
N GLU A 200 0.40 9.27 26.30
CA GLU A 200 0.13 8.04 27.04
C GLU A 200 1.43 7.32 27.50
N GLY A 201 2.59 7.98 27.34
CA GLY A 201 3.90 7.46 27.73
C GLY A 201 4.49 6.41 26.79
N ILE A 202 3.98 6.30 25.56
CA ILE A 202 4.51 5.36 24.55
C ILE A 202 5.28 6.16 23.49
N PHE A 203 6.51 5.73 23.17
CA PHE A 203 7.40 6.48 22.28
C PHE A 203 7.85 5.69 21.05
N GLN A 204 7.41 4.45 20.90
CA GLN A 204 7.73 3.57 19.77
C GLN A 204 6.47 3.12 19.05
N ALA A 205 6.60 2.87 17.76
CA ALA A 205 5.51 2.36 16.93
C ALA A 205 6.00 1.37 15.88
N VAL A 206 5.14 0.46 15.45
CA VAL A 206 5.35 -0.42 14.31
C VAL A 206 4.35 -0.06 13.20
N TYR A 207 4.79 -0.07 11.95
CA TYR A 207 3.93 0.21 10.81
C TYR A 207 4.45 -0.47 9.55
N THR A 208 3.56 -0.65 8.56
CA THR A 208 3.93 -1.24 7.27
C THR A 208 3.55 -0.32 6.12
N ALA A 209 4.28 -0.37 5.01
CA ALA A 209 3.90 0.33 3.78
C ALA A 209 4.35 -0.46 2.56
N GLY A 210 3.66 -0.36 1.42
CA GLY A 210 4.15 -0.97 0.18
C GLY A 210 5.15 -0.11 -0.59
N VAL A 211 5.39 1.12 -0.12
CA VAL A 211 6.46 1.98 -0.63
C VAL A 211 7.67 1.88 0.29
N VAL A 212 8.83 2.26 -0.23
CA VAL A 212 10.09 2.31 0.51
C VAL A 212 10.26 3.68 1.16
N LEU A 213 10.41 3.68 2.49
CA LEU A 213 10.68 4.83 3.36
C LEU A 213 11.99 4.61 4.13
N PRO A 214 12.66 5.65 4.65
CA PRO A 214 13.81 5.48 5.54
C PRO A 214 13.39 4.93 6.92
N LYS A 215 13.89 3.79 7.41
CA LYS A 215 14.50 2.65 6.71
C LYS A 215 13.69 1.38 7.07
N PRO A 216 13.37 0.50 6.11
CA PRO A 216 12.66 -0.73 6.43
C PRO A 216 13.54 -1.68 7.25
N VAL A 217 12.95 -2.31 8.25
CA VAL A 217 13.56 -3.35 9.07
C VAL A 217 13.49 -4.71 8.36
N SER A 218 12.44 -4.94 7.58
CA SER A 218 12.28 -6.13 6.73
C SER A 218 11.37 -5.82 5.53
N THR A 219 11.49 -6.63 4.48
CA THR A 219 10.73 -6.50 3.23
C THR A 219 10.07 -7.83 2.89
N CYS A 220 8.76 -7.92 3.03
CA CYS A 220 7.99 -9.10 2.64
C CYS A 220 7.34 -8.90 1.27
N ARG A 221 7.02 -9.99 0.58
CA ARG A 221 6.40 -10.02 -0.74
C ARG A 221 5.03 -10.68 -0.65
N TYR A 222 4.03 -10.10 -1.32
CA TYR A 222 2.72 -10.76 -1.47
C TYR A 222 2.77 -11.92 -2.44
N TRP A 223 2.00 -12.95 -2.11
CA TRP A 223 1.76 -14.13 -2.92
C TRP A 223 0.27 -14.42 -2.99
N HIS A 224 -0.19 -14.92 -4.13
CA HIS A 224 -1.60 -15.11 -4.42
C HIS A 224 -1.88 -16.52 -4.87
N ARG A 225 -2.88 -17.16 -4.25
CA ARG A 225 -3.36 -18.49 -4.63
C ARG A 225 -4.76 -18.41 -5.18
N SER A 226 -4.91 -18.67 -6.47
CA SER A 226 -6.20 -18.66 -7.15
C SER A 226 -7.13 -19.78 -6.68
N LEU A 227 -8.26 -19.43 -6.04
CA LEU A 227 -9.31 -20.38 -5.65
C LEU A 227 -10.42 -20.44 -6.71
N ASN A 228 -10.70 -19.31 -7.36
CA ASN A 228 -11.65 -19.16 -8.46
C ASN A 228 -10.98 -18.58 -9.72
N PRO A 229 -10.16 -19.36 -10.45
CA PRO A 229 -9.36 -18.83 -11.56
C PRO A 229 -10.19 -18.21 -12.69
N ARG A 230 -11.43 -18.69 -12.90
CA ARG A 230 -12.34 -18.14 -13.89
C ARG A 230 -12.67 -16.68 -13.60
N LYS A 231 -13.15 -16.41 -12.39
CA LYS A 231 -13.48 -15.05 -11.98
C LYS A 231 -12.24 -14.15 -11.99
N LEU A 232 -11.10 -14.64 -11.49
CA LEU A 232 -9.85 -13.87 -11.44
C LEU A 232 -9.34 -13.45 -12.81
N VAL A 233 -9.50 -14.30 -13.84
CA VAL A 233 -9.16 -13.95 -15.22
C VAL A 233 -10.18 -12.98 -15.82
N GLU A 234 -11.48 -13.18 -15.58
CA GLU A 234 -12.55 -12.29 -16.06
C GLU A 234 -12.39 -10.86 -15.54
N VAL A 235 -12.06 -10.69 -14.24
CA VAL A 235 -11.84 -9.36 -13.63
C VAL A 235 -10.43 -8.82 -13.83
N LYS A 236 -9.56 -9.50 -14.60
CA LYS A 236 -8.16 -9.13 -14.86
C LYS A 236 -7.26 -9.06 -13.60
N PHE A 237 -7.65 -9.71 -12.51
CA PHE A 237 -6.77 -9.87 -11.35
C PHE A 237 -5.57 -10.78 -11.68
N SER A 238 -5.78 -11.77 -12.55
CA SER A 238 -4.72 -12.67 -13.02
C SER A 238 -4.78 -12.82 -14.54
N HIS A 239 -3.63 -13.00 -15.17
CA HIS A 239 -3.54 -13.26 -16.60
C HIS A 239 -3.24 -14.74 -16.89
N LEU A 240 -3.78 -15.25 -18.00
CA LEU A 240 -3.38 -16.55 -18.52
C LEU A 240 -1.98 -16.43 -19.14
N SER A 241 -1.09 -17.34 -18.78
CA SER A 241 0.23 -17.41 -19.41
C SER A 241 0.10 -17.90 -20.87
N ARG A 242 1.10 -17.57 -21.72
CA ARG A 242 1.06 -17.81 -23.18
C ARG A 242 0.71 -19.25 -23.59
N ASN A 243 0.99 -20.24 -22.74
CA ASN A 243 0.78 -21.66 -23.02
C ASN A 243 -0.34 -22.30 -22.16
N MET A 244 -1.18 -21.51 -21.50
CA MET A 244 -2.22 -21.99 -20.58
C MET A 244 -3.62 -21.60 -21.06
N THR A 245 -4.51 -22.58 -21.17
CA THR A 245 -5.94 -22.34 -21.37
C THR A 245 -6.66 -22.16 -20.03
N LEU A 246 -7.85 -21.57 -20.05
CA LEU A 246 -8.67 -21.41 -18.84
C LEU A 246 -8.98 -22.76 -18.18
N GLN A 247 -9.36 -23.76 -18.98
CA GLN A 247 -9.64 -25.12 -18.49
C GLN A 247 -8.42 -25.77 -17.82
N ARG A 248 -7.22 -25.62 -18.41
CA ARG A 248 -5.98 -26.12 -17.83
C ARG A 248 -5.65 -25.41 -16.52
N THR A 249 -5.90 -24.11 -16.45
CA THR A 249 -5.71 -23.29 -15.24
C THR A 249 -6.68 -23.71 -14.12
N MET A 250 -7.95 -23.94 -14.45
CA MET A 250 -8.94 -24.47 -13.50
C MET A 250 -8.53 -25.85 -12.97
N LYS A 251 -8.03 -26.74 -13.84
CA LYS A 251 -7.53 -28.07 -13.45
C LYS A 251 -6.29 -27.96 -12.56
N LEU A 252 -5.35 -27.06 -12.90
CA LEU A 252 -4.13 -26.83 -12.13
C LEU A 252 -4.43 -26.42 -10.69
N TYR A 253 -5.41 -25.53 -10.52
CA TYR A 253 -5.73 -24.95 -9.22
C TYR A 253 -6.86 -25.64 -8.47
N ARG A 254 -7.41 -26.74 -9.00
CA ARG A 254 -8.44 -27.54 -8.34
C ARG A 254 -7.94 -28.03 -6.99
N LEU A 255 -8.75 -27.78 -5.96
CA LEU A 255 -8.60 -28.29 -4.60
C LEU A 255 -9.61 -29.41 -4.33
N PRO A 256 -9.32 -30.31 -3.38
CA PRO A 256 -10.28 -31.28 -2.85
C PRO A 256 -11.53 -30.62 -2.26
N ASP A 257 -12.59 -31.42 -2.07
CA ASP A 257 -13.87 -30.95 -1.53
C ASP A 257 -13.96 -31.06 0.01
N SER A 258 -13.00 -31.76 0.64
CA SER A 258 -12.91 -31.92 2.10
C SER A 258 -11.47 -31.84 2.58
N THR A 259 -11.31 -31.39 3.84
CA THR A 259 -10.03 -31.29 4.52
C THR A 259 -9.48 -32.66 4.90
N LYS A 260 -8.16 -32.78 5.02
CA LYS A 260 -7.48 -34.06 5.32
C LYS A 260 -7.11 -34.23 6.78
N THR A 261 -6.80 -33.13 7.47
CA THR A 261 -6.33 -33.14 8.85
C THR A 261 -7.44 -33.60 9.78
N ARG A 262 -7.20 -34.67 10.53
CA ARG A 262 -8.16 -35.22 11.49
C ARG A 262 -8.26 -34.29 12.70
N GLY A 263 -9.48 -34.09 13.22
CA GLY A 263 -9.70 -33.21 14.38
C GLY A 263 -9.70 -31.72 14.06
N LEU A 264 -9.60 -31.34 12.77
CA LEU A 264 -9.72 -29.95 12.36
C LEU A 264 -11.16 -29.45 12.56
N ARG A 265 -11.32 -28.42 13.38
CA ARG A 265 -12.61 -27.78 13.66
C ARG A 265 -12.43 -26.28 13.89
N LEU A 266 -13.54 -25.54 13.93
CA LEU A 266 -13.51 -24.12 14.31
C LEU A 266 -13.01 -23.96 15.75
N MET A 267 -12.26 -22.88 15.98
CA MET A 267 -11.85 -22.46 17.31
C MET A 267 -13.06 -22.04 18.15
N GLU A 268 -13.09 -22.48 19.40
CA GLU A 268 -14.12 -22.13 20.37
C GLU A 268 -13.51 -21.41 21.58
N ARG A 269 -14.33 -20.79 22.43
CA ARG A 269 -13.85 -20.08 23.62
C ARG A 269 -13.08 -20.97 24.61
N ARG A 270 -13.39 -22.26 24.67
CA ARG A 270 -12.67 -23.22 25.54
C ARG A 270 -11.22 -23.44 25.11
N ASP A 271 -10.89 -23.12 23.87
CA ASP A 271 -9.57 -23.35 23.29
C ASP A 271 -8.57 -22.22 23.58
N LEU A 272 -9.05 -21.08 24.08
CA LEU A 272 -8.28 -19.83 24.19
C LEU A 272 -6.93 -20.03 24.86
N HIS A 273 -6.93 -20.64 26.05
CA HIS A 273 -5.71 -20.86 26.83
C HIS A 273 -4.66 -21.67 26.05
N GLN A 274 -5.06 -22.81 25.48
CA GLN A 274 -4.16 -23.68 24.71
C GLN A 274 -3.67 -22.99 23.42
N VAL A 275 -4.53 -22.22 22.74
CA VAL A 275 -4.14 -21.45 21.54
C VAL A 275 -3.14 -20.35 21.90
N THR A 276 -3.34 -19.64 23.01
CA THR A 276 -2.41 -18.62 23.51
C THR A 276 -1.04 -19.21 23.80
N GLU A 277 -0.97 -20.35 24.49
CA GLU A 277 0.30 -21.04 24.78
C GLU A 277 1.02 -21.48 23.50
N LEU A 278 0.30 -22.11 22.57
CA LEU A 278 0.84 -22.55 21.27
C LEU A 278 1.38 -21.35 20.48
N LEU A 279 0.60 -20.27 20.38
CA LEU A 279 0.99 -19.06 19.66
C LEU A 279 2.23 -18.42 20.28
N GLN A 280 2.25 -18.19 21.59
CA GLN A 280 3.41 -17.59 22.25
C GLN A 280 4.67 -18.44 22.08
N LYS A 281 4.56 -19.77 22.19
CA LYS A 281 5.70 -20.68 21.97
C LYS A 281 6.21 -20.61 20.54
N TYR A 282 5.32 -20.55 19.56
CA TYR A 282 5.69 -20.44 18.14
C TYR A 282 6.32 -19.09 17.81
N LEU A 283 5.69 -17.99 18.25
CA LEU A 283 6.15 -16.62 17.99
C LEU A 283 7.53 -16.33 18.58
N ARG A 284 7.93 -17.04 19.66
CA ARG A 284 9.26 -16.92 20.27
C ARG A 284 10.43 -17.17 19.31
N ARG A 285 10.20 -17.83 18.18
CA ARG A 285 11.23 -18.17 17.16
C ARG A 285 11.60 -17.00 16.24
N PHE A 286 10.79 -15.94 16.20
CA PHE A 286 10.95 -14.82 15.25
C PHE A 286 11.50 -13.56 15.91
N HIS A 287 12.25 -12.74 15.19
CA HIS A 287 12.86 -11.53 15.77
C HIS A 287 11.88 -10.36 15.88
N LEU A 288 10.87 -10.28 15.02
CA LEU A 288 9.79 -9.30 15.14
C LEU A 288 8.48 -10.04 15.34
N ALA A 289 7.92 -9.96 16.55
CA ALA A 289 6.73 -10.71 16.93
C ALA A 289 5.86 -9.95 17.93
N PRO A 290 4.53 -10.03 17.83
CA PRO A 290 3.65 -9.54 18.89
C PRO A 290 3.70 -10.49 20.09
N SER A 291 3.54 -9.93 21.28
CA SER A 291 3.41 -10.66 22.54
C SER A 291 1.98 -10.54 23.02
N MET A 292 1.13 -11.49 22.62
CA MET A 292 -0.31 -11.42 22.89
C MET A 292 -0.70 -12.16 24.18
N GLY A 293 -1.52 -11.50 25.01
CA GLY A 293 -2.22 -12.12 26.13
C GLY A 293 -3.50 -12.87 25.69
N GLU A 294 -4.18 -13.53 26.63
CA GLU A 294 -5.41 -14.27 26.33
C GLU A 294 -6.55 -13.37 25.81
N GLU A 295 -6.68 -12.15 26.34
CA GLU A 295 -7.70 -11.20 25.91
C GLU A 295 -7.49 -10.76 24.44
N GLU A 296 -6.23 -10.50 24.08
CA GLU A 296 -5.86 -10.15 22.70
C GLU A 296 -6.03 -11.34 21.77
N VAL A 297 -5.66 -12.55 22.21
CA VAL A 297 -5.89 -13.78 21.44
C VAL A 297 -7.38 -14.01 21.22
N ALA A 298 -8.21 -13.76 22.23
CA ALA A 298 -9.67 -13.86 22.08
C ALA A 298 -10.19 -12.88 21.04
N HIS A 299 -9.75 -11.62 21.08
CA HIS A 299 -10.15 -10.60 20.12
C HIS A 299 -9.69 -10.92 18.69
N TRP A 300 -8.44 -11.35 18.52
CA TRP A 300 -7.85 -11.55 17.20
C TRP A 300 -8.18 -12.89 16.54
N PHE A 301 -8.46 -13.95 17.32
CA PHE A 301 -8.59 -15.30 16.76
C PHE A 301 -9.96 -15.95 16.94
N LEU A 302 -10.83 -15.47 17.84
CA LEU A 302 -12.18 -16.06 17.92
C LEU A 302 -12.92 -15.83 16.59
N PRO A 303 -13.45 -16.89 15.96
CA PRO A 303 -14.09 -16.76 14.65
C PRO A 303 -15.23 -15.74 14.66
N GLN A 304 -15.18 -14.81 13.72
CA GLN A 304 -16.24 -13.84 13.45
C GLN A 304 -16.58 -13.89 11.96
N GLU A 305 -17.85 -14.14 11.67
CA GLU A 305 -18.31 -14.36 10.30
C GLU A 305 -17.94 -13.18 9.39
N ASN A 306 -17.32 -13.49 8.23
CA ASN A 306 -16.84 -12.51 7.25
C ASN A 306 -15.78 -11.53 7.77
N ILE A 307 -15.09 -11.84 8.88
CA ILE A 307 -13.97 -11.06 9.42
C ILE A 307 -12.76 -11.95 9.61
N ILE A 308 -12.81 -12.91 10.54
CA ILE A 308 -11.71 -13.80 10.87
C ILE A 308 -12.22 -15.21 11.03
N ASP A 309 -11.54 -16.15 10.40
CA ASP A 309 -11.78 -17.58 10.55
C ASP A 309 -10.54 -18.23 11.15
N THR A 310 -10.72 -18.95 12.26
CA THR A 310 -9.65 -19.70 12.94
C THR A 310 -10.09 -21.13 13.17
N TYR A 311 -9.20 -22.05 12.81
CA TYR A 311 -9.42 -23.49 12.93
C TYR A 311 -8.31 -24.10 13.75
N VAL A 312 -8.68 -25.00 14.67
CA VAL A 312 -7.77 -25.73 15.56
C VAL A 312 -7.78 -27.21 15.20
N VAL A 313 -6.67 -27.88 15.45
CA VAL A 313 -6.51 -29.33 15.32
C VAL A 313 -6.52 -29.93 16.71
N GLU A 314 -7.59 -30.64 17.04
CA GLU A 314 -7.77 -31.30 18.33
C GLU A 314 -7.47 -32.80 18.22
N THR A 315 -6.60 -33.29 19.10
CA THR A 315 -6.30 -34.72 19.23
C THR A 315 -7.42 -35.44 20.00
N ALA A 316 -7.44 -36.78 19.94
CA ALA A 316 -8.45 -37.59 20.65
C ALA A 316 -8.48 -37.37 22.18
N GLY A 317 -7.41 -36.82 22.76
CA GLY A 317 -7.30 -36.49 24.19
C GLY A 317 -7.74 -35.07 24.55
N GLY A 318 -8.28 -34.28 23.61
CA GLY A 318 -8.70 -32.90 23.86
C GLY A 318 -7.57 -31.86 23.87
N VAL A 319 -6.36 -32.27 23.48
CA VAL A 319 -5.18 -31.39 23.40
C VAL A 319 -5.08 -30.82 21.99
N LEU A 320 -4.90 -29.51 21.90
CA LEU A 320 -4.67 -28.81 20.63
C LEU A 320 -3.21 -28.90 20.24
N THR A 321 -2.94 -29.24 18.97
CA THR A 321 -1.58 -29.35 18.45
C THR A 321 -1.25 -28.23 17.48
N ASP A 322 -2.21 -27.83 16.67
CA ASP A 322 -2.00 -26.92 15.55
C ASP A 322 -3.21 -25.99 15.41
N PHE A 323 -3.02 -24.82 14.82
CA PHE A 323 -4.13 -23.97 14.38
C PHE A 323 -3.74 -23.13 13.17
N THR A 324 -4.73 -22.75 12.37
CA THR A 324 -4.56 -21.85 11.24
C THR A 324 -5.68 -20.82 11.21
N SER A 325 -5.35 -19.61 10.80
CA SER A 325 -6.29 -18.49 10.74
C SER A 325 -6.11 -17.68 9.48
N PHE A 326 -7.22 -17.14 8.96
CA PHE A 326 -7.23 -16.22 7.84
C PHE A 326 -8.38 -15.23 7.97
N TYR A 327 -8.12 -13.97 7.61
CA TYR A 327 -9.13 -12.92 7.65
C TYR A 327 -9.70 -12.61 6.27
N THR A 328 -10.92 -12.08 6.26
CA THR A 328 -11.66 -11.70 5.06
C THR A 328 -11.41 -10.22 4.77
N LEU A 329 -10.88 -9.93 3.59
CA LEU A 329 -10.83 -8.56 3.09
C LEU A 329 -11.24 -8.55 1.61
N PRO A 330 -12.49 -8.19 1.30
CA PRO A 330 -12.92 -8.08 -0.08
C PRO A 330 -12.33 -6.82 -0.74
N SER A 331 -12.29 -6.86 -2.07
CA SER A 331 -12.00 -5.70 -2.90
C SER A 331 -13.18 -5.40 -3.82
N THR A 332 -13.52 -4.12 -3.96
CA THR A 332 -14.45 -3.64 -4.98
C THR A 332 -13.78 -3.76 -6.35
N VAL A 333 -14.49 -4.36 -7.31
CA VAL A 333 -14.06 -4.45 -8.71
C VAL A 333 -14.62 -3.25 -9.46
N MET A 334 -13.73 -2.37 -9.92
CA MET A 334 -14.10 -1.12 -10.58
C MET A 334 -14.44 -1.37 -12.05
N HIS A 335 -15.47 -0.68 -12.57
CA HIS A 335 -15.80 -0.62 -14.00
C HIS A 335 -16.09 -1.97 -14.70
N HIS A 336 -16.44 -3.02 -13.95
CA HIS A 336 -16.76 -4.34 -14.51
C HIS A 336 -18.28 -4.59 -14.54
N PRO A 337 -18.87 -5.08 -15.66
CA PRO A 337 -20.33 -5.17 -15.82
C PRO A 337 -21.00 -6.26 -14.98
N LEU A 338 -20.29 -7.36 -14.71
CA LEU A 338 -20.85 -8.54 -14.01
C LEU A 338 -20.38 -8.64 -12.55
N HIS A 339 -19.07 -8.73 -12.34
CA HIS A 339 -18.46 -8.83 -11.00
C HIS A 339 -18.30 -7.46 -10.35
N ARG A 340 -18.86 -7.30 -9.14
CA ARG A 340 -18.73 -6.06 -8.33
C ARG A 340 -17.73 -6.16 -7.19
N SER A 341 -17.46 -7.38 -6.72
CA SER A 341 -16.60 -7.64 -5.56
C SER A 341 -15.75 -8.88 -5.79
N LEU A 342 -14.52 -8.82 -5.33
CA LEU A 342 -13.56 -9.91 -5.27
C LEU A 342 -13.35 -10.30 -3.82
N LYS A 343 -13.74 -11.52 -3.43
CA LYS A 343 -13.63 -11.97 -2.03
C LYS A 343 -12.26 -12.59 -1.82
N ALA A 344 -11.37 -11.91 -1.09
CA ALA A 344 -10.03 -12.40 -0.79
C ALA A 344 -9.88 -12.81 0.67
N ALA A 345 -9.26 -13.97 0.88
CA ALA A 345 -8.80 -14.43 2.19
C ALA A 345 -7.33 -14.05 2.34
N TYR A 346 -6.91 -13.63 3.53
CA TYR A 346 -5.52 -13.33 3.83
C TYR A 346 -5.04 -14.20 4.98
N SER A 347 -3.96 -14.94 4.76
CA SER A 347 -3.30 -15.72 5.79
C SER A 347 -2.96 -14.82 6.97
N PHE A 348 -3.39 -15.23 8.16
CA PHE A 348 -3.03 -14.59 9.41
C PHE A 348 -1.98 -15.44 10.11
N TYR A 349 -2.26 -16.05 11.26
CA TYR A 349 -1.30 -16.94 11.93
C TYR A 349 -1.61 -18.42 11.68
N SER A 350 -0.56 -19.17 11.39
CA SER A 350 -0.60 -20.63 11.31
C SER A 350 0.49 -21.20 12.20
N VAL A 351 0.09 -21.89 13.26
CA VAL A 351 0.98 -22.55 14.22
C VAL A 351 0.86 -24.04 14.04
N HIS A 352 2.00 -24.70 13.93
CA HIS A 352 2.05 -26.14 13.74
C HIS A 352 3.10 -26.78 14.65
N THR A 353 2.77 -27.94 15.21
CA THR A 353 3.64 -28.77 16.05
C THR A 353 3.66 -30.23 15.59
N VAL A 354 2.51 -30.77 15.18
CA VAL A 354 2.36 -32.17 14.75
C VAL A 354 2.01 -32.23 13.27
N THR A 355 1.03 -31.44 12.84
CA THR A 355 0.60 -31.41 11.45
C THR A 355 1.64 -30.68 10.60
N PRO A 356 2.11 -31.25 9.47
CA PRO A 356 3.00 -30.52 8.57
C PRO A 356 2.35 -29.23 8.09
N LEU A 357 3.07 -28.10 8.12
CA LEU A 357 2.55 -26.79 7.70
C LEU A 357 1.95 -26.82 6.29
N LEU A 358 2.53 -27.62 5.39
CA LEU A 358 2.02 -27.82 4.03
C LEU A 358 0.58 -28.37 4.01
N ASP A 359 0.30 -29.37 4.86
CA ASP A 359 -1.01 -30.01 4.94
C ASP A 359 -2.03 -29.08 5.62
N LEU A 360 -1.62 -28.42 6.70
CA LEU A 360 -2.45 -27.45 7.41
C LEU A 360 -2.87 -26.28 6.51
N MET A 361 -1.93 -25.73 5.74
CA MET A 361 -2.22 -24.65 4.80
C MET A 361 -3.02 -25.14 3.59
N ASN A 362 -2.81 -26.37 3.13
CA ASN A 362 -3.67 -26.95 2.10
C ASN A 362 -5.13 -27.04 2.57
N ASP A 363 -5.36 -27.44 3.82
CA ASP A 363 -6.70 -27.46 4.41
C ASP A 363 -7.29 -26.05 4.58
N ALA A 364 -6.48 -25.06 4.95
CA ALA A 364 -6.92 -23.65 4.97
C ALA A 364 -7.40 -23.17 3.59
N LEU A 365 -6.72 -23.56 2.50
CA LEU A 365 -7.16 -23.26 1.13
C LEU A 365 -8.49 -23.92 0.79
N ILE A 366 -8.70 -25.17 1.22
CA ILE A 366 -9.97 -25.90 1.03
C ILE A 366 -11.10 -25.18 1.78
N LEU A 367 -10.88 -24.83 3.04
CA LEU A 367 -11.85 -24.11 3.88
C LEU A 367 -12.21 -22.74 3.28
N ALA A 368 -11.22 -21.98 2.81
CA ALA A 368 -11.46 -20.72 2.11
C ALA A 368 -12.27 -20.95 0.82
N LYS A 369 -11.95 -21.97 0.03
CA LYS A 369 -12.72 -22.29 -1.18
C LYS A 369 -14.18 -22.65 -0.84
N MET A 370 -14.41 -23.45 0.21
CA MET A 370 -15.75 -23.81 0.69
C MET A 370 -16.57 -22.59 1.14
N LYS A 371 -15.90 -21.58 1.71
CA LYS A 371 -16.49 -20.28 2.08
C LYS A 371 -16.66 -19.28 0.92
N GLY A 372 -16.40 -19.72 -0.31
CA GLY A 372 -16.60 -18.93 -1.53
C GLY A 372 -15.58 -17.82 -1.73
N PHE A 373 -14.36 -17.95 -1.19
CA PHE A 373 -13.28 -17.03 -1.51
C PHE A 373 -12.76 -17.26 -2.93
N ASP A 374 -12.38 -16.17 -3.61
CA ASP A 374 -11.89 -16.19 -4.98
C ASP A 374 -10.36 -16.34 -5.06
N VAL A 375 -9.66 -15.79 -4.07
CA VAL A 375 -8.20 -15.82 -3.94
C VAL A 375 -7.80 -15.92 -2.47
N PHE A 376 -6.69 -16.61 -2.21
CA PHE A 376 -6.06 -16.67 -0.90
C PHE A 376 -4.68 -16.04 -0.97
N ASN A 377 -4.45 -15.02 -0.16
CA ASN A 377 -3.25 -14.20 -0.15
C ASN A 377 -2.38 -14.56 1.05
N ALA A 378 -1.06 -14.58 0.85
CA ALA A 378 -0.10 -14.79 1.92
C ALA A 378 1.14 -13.92 1.67
N LEU A 379 1.82 -13.55 2.75
CA LEU A 379 3.15 -12.95 2.68
C LEU A 379 4.22 -14.05 2.79
N ASP A 380 5.43 -13.78 2.32
CA ASP A 380 6.58 -14.70 2.44
C ASP A 380 7.33 -14.62 3.79
N LEU A 381 6.65 -14.11 4.82
CA LEU A 381 7.11 -14.03 6.20
C LEU A 381 6.90 -15.34 6.97
N MET A 382 7.46 -15.43 8.17
CA MET A 382 7.50 -16.66 8.99
C MET A 382 8.02 -17.85 8.17
N GLU A 383 7.37 -19.01 8.28
CA GLU A 383 7.73 -20.23 7.55
C GLU A 383 6.96 -20.39 6.24
N ASN A 384 6.31 -19.32 5.74
CA ASN A 384 5.37 -19.43 4.63
C ASN A 384 6.02 -19.95 3.34
N LYS A 385 7.30 -19.62 3.11
CA LYS A 385 8.07 -20.11 1.94
C LYS A 385 8.08 -21.64 1.82
N VAL A 386 7.88 -22.38 2.91
CA VAL A 386 7.81 -23.86 2.90
C VAL A 386 6.64 -24.37 2.05
N PHE A 387 5.52 -23.63 1.99
CA PHE A 387 4.30 -24.06 1.29
C PHE A 387 3.97 -23.26 0.04
N LEU A 388 4.44 -22.02 -0.12
CA LEU A 388 4.00 -21.10 -1.19
C LEU A 388 4.10 -21.75 -2.58
N GLU A 389 5.29 -22.17 -3.01
CA GLU A 389 5.46 -22.78 -4.33
C GLU A 389 4.76 -24.14 -4.46
N LYS A 390 4.86 -24.99 -3.42
CA LYS A 390 4.29 -26.34 -3.40
C LYS A 390 2.76 -26.31 -3.51
N LEU A 391 2.14 -25.34 -2.86
CA LEU A 391 0.69 -25.11 -2.92
C LEU A 391 0.31 -24.23 -4.10
N LYS A 392 1.22 -23.88 -5.02
CA LYS A 392 0.95 -23.15 -6.26
C LYS A 392 0.51 -21.69 -6.04
N PHE A 393 1.04 -21.04 -5.02
CA PHE A 393 0.96 -19.59 -4.91
C PHE A 393 1.83 -18.95 -6.02
N GLY A 394 1.30 -17.92 -6.66
CA GLY A 394 2.05 -17.07 -7.58
C GLY A 394 2.58 -15.83 -6.88
N ILE A 395 3.76 -15.36 -7.28
CA ILE A 395 4.37 -14.12 -6.77
C ILE A 395 3.51 -12.93 -7.22
N GLY A 396 3.15 -12.07 -6.27
CA GLY A 396 2.52 -10.77 -6.51
C GLY A 396 3.53 -9.67 -6.83
N ASP A 397 3.06 -8.55 -7.34
CA ASP A 397 3.87 -7.36 -7.61
C ASP A 397 4.11 -6.49 -6.35
N GLY A 398 3.23 -6.58 -5.36
CA GLY A 398 3.29 -5.80 -4.13
C GLY A 398 4.32 -6.30 -3.11
N ASN A 399 5.23 -5.41 -2.71
CA ASN A 399 6.00 -5.57 -1.47
C ASN A 399 5.23 -5.00 -0.27
N LEU A 400 5.55 -5.50 0.92
CA LEU A 400 5.16 -4.94 2.20
C LEU A 400 6.43 -4.74 3.05
N GLN A 401 6.77 -3.49 3.28
CA GLN A 401 7.91 -3.07 4.06
C GLN A 401 7.49 -2.89 5.52
N TYR A 402 8.29 -3.39 6.46
CA TYR A 402 8.09 -3.25 7.90
C TYR A 402 8.99 -2.16 8.48
N TYR A 403 8.44 -1.31 9.34
CA TYR A 403 9.14 -0.18 9.93
C TYR A 403 8.92 -0.12 11.44
N LEU A 404 9.92 0.41 12.14
CA LEU A 404 9.83 0.79 13.54
C LEU A 404 10.12 2.28 13.69
N TYR A 405 9.24 2.99 14.38
CA TYR A 405 9.41 4.40 14.73
C TYR A 405 10.15 4.51 16.07
N ASN A 406 11.15 5.39 16.13
CA ASN A 406 11.99 5.62 17.31
C ASN A 406 12.64 4.34 17.87
N TRP A 407 13.00 3.41 16.99
CA TRP A 407 13.73 2.20 17.35
C TRP A 407 14.72 1.85 16.25
N LYS A 408 15.96 1.57 16.65
CA LYS A 408 17.01 1.09 15.77
C LYS A 408 17.30 -0.38 16.10
N CYS A 409 17.39 -1.18 15.05
CA CYS A 409 17.83 -2.57 15.12
C CYS A 409 18.38 -3.00 13.75
N PRO A 410 19.21 -4.07 13.70
CA PRO A 410 19.67 -4.63 12.44
C PRO A 410 18.51 -5.08 11.55
N PRO A 411 18.66 -5.02 10.22
CA PRO A 411 17.66 -5.56 9.30
C PRO A 411 17.50 -7.06 9.52
N MET A 412 16.31 -7.58 9.22
CA MET A 412 15.98 -8.99 9.40
C MET A 412 15.35 -9.56 8.12
N ASP A 413 15.66 -10.82 7.86
CA ASP A 413 15.05 -11.55 6.75
C ASP A 413 13.55 -11.79 6.99
N PRO A 414 12.73 -11.91 5.93
CA PRO A 414 11.27 -12.08 6.07
C PRO A 414 10.87 -13.29 6.92
N ASP A 415 11.67 -14.36 6.91
CA ASP A 415 11.43 -15.57 7.72
C ASP A 415 11.64 -15.35 9.23
N LYS A 416 12.22 -14.20 9.62
CA LYS A 416 12.34 -13.75 11.01
C LYS A 416 11.26 -12.77 11.44
N VAL A 417 10.32 -12.44 10.55
CA VAL A 417 9.16 -11.59 10.85
C VAL A 417 7.92 -12.44 11.07
N SER A 418 7.21 -12.17 12.16
CA SER A 418 5.92 -12.79 12.49
C SER A 418 4.83 -11.79 12.87
N SER A 419 5.16 -10.52 13.08
CA SER A 419 4.15 -9.47 13.19
C SER A 419 3.41 -9.33 11.87
N ILE A 420 2.14 -9.74 11.84
CA ILE A 420 1.23 -9.49 10.73
C ILE A 420 0.35 -8.34 11.16
N LEU A 421 0.69 -7.13 10.72
CA LEU A 421 -0.21 -6.00 10.91
C LEU A 421 -1.45 -6.24 10.04
N ILE A 422 -2.64 -5.96 10.57
CA ILE A 422 -3.93 -6.18 9.90
C ILE A 422 -4.15 -5.30 8.66
N ILE A 423 -3.09 -4.63 8.17
CA ILE A 423 -3.13 -3.91 6.90
C ILE A 423 -2.17 -4.47 5.86
N ILE A 424 -2.80 -4.71 4.71
CA ILE A 424 -2.19 -4.73 3.41
C ILE A 424 -2.04 -3.29 2.93
N ASN A 425 -0.78 -2.86 2.85
CA ASN A 425 -0.33 -1.70 2.11
C ASN A 425 -0.82 -0.33 2.64
N ILE A 426 -0.01 0.37 3.45
CA ILE A 426 -0.03 1.83 3.41
C ILE A 426 0.50 2.23 2.02
N CYS A 427 -0.40 2.42 1.05
CA CYS A 427 -0.04 3.09 -0.20
C CYS A 427 0.29 4.55 0.13
N THR A 428 1.57 4.83 0.32
CA THR A 428 2.05 6.22 0.47
C THR A 428 2.12 6.93 -0.90
N PHE A 429 1.17 6.66 -1.79
CA PHE A 429 0.79 7.62 -2.83
C PHE A 429 0.29 8.95 -2.23
N MET A 430 0.03 8.96 -0.91
CA MET A 430 -0.52 10.06 -0.12
C MET A 430 0.41 11.25 0.11
N ILE A 431 1.73 11.12 -0.05
CA ILE A 431 2.63 12.27 0.15
C ILE A 431 2.88 13.00 -1.17
N TYR A 432 2.87 12.30 -2.30
CA TYR A 432 3.02 12.92 -3.61
C TYR A 432 2.24 12.13 -4.67
N SER A 433 1.28 12.79 -5.30
CA SER A 433 0.82 12.40 -6.64
C SER A 433 0.27 13.62 -7.37
N LEU A 434 0.68 13.70 -8.64
CA LEU A 434 0.45 14.73 -9.64
C LEU A 434 -0.95 15.38 -9.58
N PRO A 435 -1.05 16.72 -9.58
CA PRO A 435 -2.16 17.36 -10.27
C PRO A 435 -1.89 17.23 -11.77
N HIS A 436 -2.86 16.67 -12.50
CA HIS A 436 -3.04 16.81 -13.95
C HIS A 436 -1.94 17.62 -14.69
N CYS A 437 -1.03 16.93 -15.37
CA CYS A 437 -0.18 17.51 -16.40
C CYS A 437 -0.96 18.06 -17.63
N LEU A 438 -2.28 18.24 -17.54
CA LEU A 438 -3.11 18.72 -18.65
C LEU A 438 -3.84 20.04 -18.40
N ASN A 439 -4.08 20.50 -17.16
CA ASN A 439 -4.91 21.70 -16.95
C ASN A 439 -4.11 22.99 -16.71
N VAL A 440 -2.80 22.89 -16.47
CA VAL A 440 -1.98 24.08 -16.16
C VAL A 440 -1.31 24.63 -17.41
N LEU A 441 -0.86 23.81 -18.37
CA LEU A 441 -0.30 24.32 -19.63
C LEU A 441 -1.36 24.98 -20.52
N VAL A 442 -2.60 24.49 -20.51
CA VAL A 442 -3.71 25.04 -21.32
C VAL A 442 -4.27 26.33 -20.71
N VAL A 443 -4.26 26.45 -19.37
CA VAL A 443 -4.75 27.65 -18.69
C VAL A 443 -3.67 28.73 -18.60
N LEU A 444 -2.39 28.38 -18.42
CA LEU A 444 -1.29 29.36 -18.50
C LEU A 444 -1.03 29.86 -19.92
N SER A 445 -1.21 29.03 -20.96
CA SER A 445 -1.12 29.53 -22.33
C SER A 445 -2.26 30.50 -22.66
N PHE A 446 -3.46 30.31 -22.10
CA PHE A 446 -4.60 31.22 -22.25
C PHE A 446 -4.47 32.52 -21.44
N ILE A 447 -3.94 32.46 -20.21
CA ILE A 447 -3.82 33.64 -19.34
C ILE A 447 -2.63 34.51 -19.76
N LEU A 448 -1.49 33.91 -20.13
CA LEU A 448 -0.31 34.66 -20.60
C LEU A 448 -0.51 35.32 -21.97
N SER A 449 -1.48 34.86 -22.77
CA SER A 449 -1.83 35.49 -24.05
C SER A 449 -2.86 36.62 -23.90
N LEU A 450 -3.71 36.60 -22.87
CA LEU A 450 -4.69 37.66 -22.63
C LEU A 450 -4.06 38.92 -21.98
N ASP A 451 -3.08 38.77 -21.09
CA ASP A 451 -2.41 39.92 -20.45
C ASP A 451 -1.36 40.62 -21.36
N PHE A 452 -0.83 39.94 -22.38
CA PHE A 452 0.10 40.55 -23.34
C PHE A 452 -0.62 41.37 -24.42
N LEU A 453 -1.88 41.02 -24.72
CA LEU A 453 -2.72 41.70 -25.73
C LEU A 453 -3.39 42.98 -25.22
N SER A 454 -3.50 43.19 -23.89
CA SER A 454 -4.07 44.41 -23.31
C SER A 454 -3.08 45.59 -23.22
N HIS A 455 -1.78 45.37 -23.48
CA HIS A 455 -0.77 46.44 -23.38
C HIS A 455 -0.30 47.04 -24.72
N PHE A 456 -0.72 46.52 -25.88
CA PHE A 456 -0.17 46.93 -27.18
C PHE A 456 -1.19 47.25 -28.30
N LEU A 457 -2.45 47.52 -27.98
CA LEU A 457 -3.42 47.95 -28.99
C LEU A 457 -3.84 49.42 -28.81
N PRO A 458 -3.41 50.34 -29.69
CA PRO A 458 -4.16 51.55 -29.97
C PRO A 458 -5.38 51.24 -30.84
N SER A 459 -6.46 51.95 -30.54
CA SER A 459 -7.80 51.86 -31.10
C SER A 459 -7.89 52.14 -32.61
N SER A 460 -8.18 51.12 -33.43
CA SER A 460 -9.00 51.25 -34.65
C SER A 460 -9.48 49.87 -35.16
N PRO A 461 -10.68 49.73 -35.77
CA PRO A 461 -11.32 48.43 -35.94
C PRO A 461 -11.04 47.70 -37.27
N PHE A 462 -10.02 48.08 -38.06
CA PHE A 462 -9.90 47.58 -39.44
C PHE A 462 -8.74 46.60 -39.74
N CYS A 463 -7.97 46.12 -38.76
CA CYS A 463 -6.77 45.28 -39.04
C CYS A 463 -6.79 43.85 -38.44
N ALA A 464 -7.85 43.42 -37.76
CA ALA A 464 -7.86 42.16 -36.99
C ALA A 464 -7.99 40.88 -37.84
N SER A 465 -8.46 40.96 -39.08
CA SER A 465 -8.73 39.77 -39.90
C SER A 465 -7.50 39.22 -40.65
N SER A 466 -6.51 40.08 -40.97
CA SER A 466 -5.33 39.67 -41.75
C SER A 466 -4.22 39.01 -40.90
N PHE A 467 -4.14 39.37 -39.61
CA PHE A 467 -3.15 38.83 -38.67
C PHE A 467 -3.47 37.41 -38.19
N LEU A 468 -4.75 37.09 -37.99
CA LEU A 468 -5.18 35.77 -37.53
C LEU A 468 -4.89 34.68 -38.57
N VAL A 469 -5.08 35.00 -39.85
CA VAL A 469 -4.83 34.07 -40.97
C VAL A 469 -3.34 33.83 -41.15
N SER A 470 -2.49 34.84 -40.96
CA SER A 470 -1.04 34.73 -41.06
C SER A 470 -0.42 33.92 -39.89
N TYR A 471 -0.98 34.05 -38.68
CA TYR A 471 -0.50 33.33 -37.49
C TYR A 471 -0.84 31.84 -37.50
N ILE A 472 -2.01 31.48 -38.04
CA ILE A 472 -2.42 30.08 -38.23
C ILE A 472 -1.54 29.41 -39.31
N PHE A 473 -1.21 30.13 -40.40
CA PHE A 473 -0.32 29.63 -41.45
C PHE A 473 1.12 29.41 -40.95
N PHE A 474 1.65 30.32 -40.14
CA PHE A 474 3.00 30.18 -39.56
C PHE A 474 3.07 29.04 -38.53
N SER A 475 1.99 28.82 -37.77
CA SER A 475 1.89 27.71 -36.82
C SER A 475 1.83 26.35 -37.52
N PHE A 476 1.24 26.26 -38.72
CA PHE A 476 1.22 24.99 -39.47
C PHE A 476 2.59 24.61 -40.07
N LEU A 477 3.38 25.59 -40.51
CA LEU A 477 4.70 25.37 -41.12
C LEU A 477 5.79 24.94 -40.10
N LEU A 478 5.65 25.32 -38.83
CA LEU A 478 6.62 24.98 -37.78
C LEU A 478 6.42 23.58 -37.15
N TYR A 479 5.20 23.03 -37.19
CA TYR A 479 4.89 21.75 -36.52
C TYR A 479 5.02 20.52 -37.43
N PHE A 480 4.98 20.68 -38.75
CA PHE A 480 5.08 19.57 -39.71
C PHE A 480 6.45 18.82 -39.72
N PRO A 481 7.61 19.48 -39.53
CA PRO A 481 8.91 18.77 -39.47
C PRO A 481 9.13 18.02 -38.15
N LEU A 482 8.50 18.45 -37.06
CA LEU A 482 8.62 17.83 -35.73
C LEU A 482 7.79 16.54 -35.64
N LEU A 483 6.67 16.46 -36.34
CA LEU A 483 5.82 15.26 -36.40
C LEU A 483 6.47 14.14 -37.26
N SER A 484 7.19 14.49 -38.32
CA SER A 484 7.90 13.51 -39.16
C SER A 484 9.13 12.90 -38.47
N LEU A 485 9.83 13.69 -37.65
CA LEU A 485 10.92 13.21 -36.77
C LEU A 485 10.41 12.30 -35.66
N PHE A 486 9.26 12.59 -35.08
CA PHE A 486 8.64 11.77 -34.03
C PHE A 486 8.13 10.41 -34.55
N LEU A 487 7.64 10.36 -35.79
CA LEU A 487 7.19 9.12 -36.44
C LEU A 487 8.35 8.26 -36.98
N ALA A 488 9.51 8.85 -37.28
CA ALA A 488 10.70 8.12 -37.73
C ALA A 488 11.41 7.31 -36.61
N SER A 489 11.20 7.69 -35.34
CA SER A 489 11.77 6.99 -34.17
C SER A 489 11.01 5.70 -33.79
N PHE A 490 9.87 5.41 -34.43
CA PHE A 490 9.12 4.16 -34.27
C PHE A 490 9.26 3.29 -35.54
N ARG A 491 10.45 2.75 -35.80
CA ARG A 491 10.62 1.61 -36.72
C ARG A 491 11.05 0.36 -35.94
N PRO A 492 10.34 -0.78 -36.09
CA PRO A 492 10.82 -2.06 -35.56
C PRO A 492 12.01 -2.58 -36.39
N PRO A 493 12.92 -3.39 -35.82
CA PRO A 493 14.03 -3.96 -36.57
C PRO A 493 13.53 -5.00 -37.60
N PRO A 494 14.19 -5.16 -38.75
CA PRO A 494 13.75 -6.11 -39.78
C PRO A 494 14.06 -7.56 -39.38
N VAL A 495 13.14 -8.46 -39.73
CA VAL A 495 13.27 -9.92 -39.67
C VAL A 495 13.67 -10.43 -41.06
N GLY A 496 14.68 -11.30 -41.15
CA GLY A 496 15.00 -12.02 -42.41
C GLY A 496 16.25 -12.92 -42.38
N LEU A 497 16.05 -14.19 -41.98
CA LEU A 497 16.59 -15.47 -42.49
C LEU A 497 18.05 -15.62 -43.04
N ALA A 498 18.80 -16.47 -42.32
CA ALA A 498 19.46 -17.73 -42.73
C ALA A 498 20.83 -17.78 -43.49
N ASN A 499 21.63 -18.77 -43.02
CA ASN A 499 22.82 -19.44 -43.59
C ASN A 499 24.15 -18.64 -43.53
N SER A 500 25.34 -19.19 -43.20
CA SER A 500 25.87 -20.52 -42.92
C SER A 500 27.37 -20.38 -42.60
N VAL A 501 27.94 -21.21 -41.69
CA VAL A 501 29.34 -21.78 -41.65
C VAL A 501 30.52 -20.76 -41.72
N SER A 502 31.57 -20.70 -40.90
CA SER A 502 32.50 -21.62 -40.21
C SER A 502 33.28 -20.73 -39.19
N LEU A 503 33.91 -21.15 -38.10
CA LEU A 503 34.87 -22.22 -37.79
C LEU A 503 34.89 -22.39 -36.26
#